data_AF-A0A8J2LDM5-F1
#
_entry.id   AF-A0A8J2LDM5-F1
#
_cell.length_a   1.000
_cell.length_b   1.000
_cell.length_c   1.000
_cell.angle_alpha   90.00
_cell.angle_beta   90.00
_cell.angle_gamma   90.00
#
_symmetry.space_group_name_H-M   'P 1'
#
loop_
_entity.id
_entity.type
_entity.pdbx_description
1 polymer ?
#
loop_
_entity_poly.entity_id
_entity_poly.type
_entity_poly.pdbx_seq_one_letter_code
_entity_poly.pdbx_strand_id
1 'polypeptide(L)'
;VTLEQESLIASIVTLGAVVAGPVTGYGVERFGRRKTMLMLTLPFVAGWLMIFWAQDVPMIYLGRLVTGFCGGAFTLAAPIFTAE
;
A
#
# COMPACT_ATOMS: atom_id res chain seq x y z
N VAL A 1 -21.48 1.78 9.70
CA VAL A 1 -20.56 0.69 9.33
C VAL A 1 -21.04 -0.55 10.05
N THR A 2 -21.39 -1.61 9.33
CA THR A 2 -21.78 -2.91 9.93
C THR A 2 -20.51 -3.74 10.19
N LEU A 3 -20.55 -4.68 11.13
CA LEU A 3 -19.39 -5.51 11.50
C LEU A 3 -18.77 -6.25 10.30
N GLU A 4 -19.58 -6.64 9.32
CA GLU A 4 -19.13 -7.26 8.08
C GLU A 4 -18.27 -6.31 7.22
N GLN A 5 -18.64 -5.03 7.15
CA GLN A 5 -17.87 -4.03 6.41
C GLN A 5 -16.50 -3.81 7.05
N GLU A 6 -16.42 -3.76 8.38
CA GLU A 6 -15.14 -3.60 9.09
C GLU A 6 -14.19 -4.77 8.82
N SER A 7 -14.71 -6.00 8.84
CA SER A 7 -13.95 -7.21 8.51
C SER A 7 -13.44 -7.20 7.06
N LEU A 8 -14.26 -6.73 6.12
CA LEU A 8 -13.85 -6.58 4.71
C LEU A 8 -12.79 -5.49 4.52
N ILE A 9 -12.89 -4.37 5.24
CA ILE A 9 -11.86 -3.31 5.20
C ILE A 9 -10.52 -3.88 5.66
N ALA A 10 -10.51 -4.67 6.73
CA ALA A 10 -9.29 -5.28 7.27
C ALA A 10 -8.69 -6.33 6.32
N SER A 11 -9.50 -7.19 5.72
CA SER A 11 -9.00 -8.25 4.82
C SER A 11 -8.47 -7.71 3.48
N ILE A 12 -9.07 -6.65 2.93
CA ILE A 12 -8.61 -5.99 1.70
C ILE A 12 -7.21 -5.40 1.86
N VAL A 13 -6.87 -4.85 3.03
CA VAL A 13 -5.51 -4.36 3.32
C VAL A 13 -4.49 -5.48 3.17
N THR A 14 -4.79 -6.65 3.72
CA THR A 14 -3.91 -7.82 3.65
C THR A 14 -3.74 -8.31 2.22
N LEU A 15 -4.82 -8.32 1.43
CA LEU A 15 -4.74 -8.65 0.00
C LEU A 15 -3.84 -7.67 -0.76
N GLY A 16 -3.98 -6.36 -0.51
CA GLY A 16 -3.10 -5.34 -1.08
C GLY A 16 -1.63 -5.57 -0.72
N ALA A 17 -1.35 -5.93 0.54
CA ALA A 17 0.00 -6.19 1.02
C ALA A 17 0.65 -7.44 0.36
N VAL A 18 -0.12 -8.50 0.09
CA VAL A 18 0.39 -9.70 -0.61
C VAL A 18 0.85 -9.37 -2.03
N VAL A 19 0.06 -8.56 -2.75
CA VAL A 19 0.39 -8.14 -4.12
C VAL A 19 1.58 -7.18 -4.14
N ALA A 20 1.83 -6.45 -3.06
CA ALA A 20 2.95 -5.53 -2.95
C ALA A 20 4.32 -6.21 -3.08
N GLY A 21 4.44 -7.47 -2.66
CA GLY A 21 5.70 -8.20 -2.67
C GLY A 21 6.37 -8.29 -4.04
N PRO A 22 5.74 -8.98 -5.01
CA PRO A 22 6.27 -9.11 -6.36
C PRO A 22 6.51 -7.77 -7.05
N VAL A 23 5.58 -6.81 -6.88
CA VAL A 23 5.66 -5.50 -7.54
C VAL A 23 6.81 -4.65 -6.99
N THR A 24 7.03 -4.70 -5.68
CA THR A 24 8.13 -3.96 -5.04
C THR A 24 9.47 -4.54 -5.44
N GLY A 25 9.61 -5.88 -5.47
CA GLY A 25 10.82 -6.55 -5.93
C GLY A 25 11.17 -6.16 -7.38
N TYR A 26 10.20 -6.28 -8.29
CA TYR A 26 10.39 -5.91 -9.69
C TYR A 26 10.71 -4.42 -9.88
N GLY A 27 10.01 -3.54 -9.15
CA GLY A 27 10.24 -2.10 -9.20
C GLY A 27 11.62 -1.70 -8.69
N VAL A 28 12.10 -2.34 -7.62
CA VAL A 28 13.44 -2.10 -7.06
C VAL A 28 14.54 -2.51 -8.05
N GLU A 29 14.38 -3.66 -8.70
CA GLU A 29 15.34 -4.21 -9.64
C GLU A 29 15.42 -3.38 -10.93
N ARG A 30 14.29 -2.83 -11.40
CA ARG A 30 14.22 -2.08 -12.68
C ARG A 30 14.46 -0.58 -12.57
N PHE A 31 13.96 0.10 -11.54
CA PHE A 31 14.04 1.56 -11.40
C PHE A 31 15.13 2.04 -10.44
N GLY A 32 15.73 1.11 -9.68
CA GLY A 32 16.72 1.41 -8.64
C GLY A 32 16.08 1.76 -7.30
N ARG A 33 16.68 1.22 -6.22
CA ARG A 33 16.16 1.21 -4.84
C ARG A 33 15.64 2.56 -4.34
N ARG A 34 16.42 3.64 -4.48
CA ARG A 34 16.07 4.97 -4.00
C ARG A 34 14.86 5.59 -4.72
N LYS A 35 14.75 5.36 -6.03
CA LYS A 35 13.62 5.88 -6.82
C LYS A 35 12.35 5.10 -6.53
N THR A 36 12.44 3.80 -6.34
CA THR A 36 11.29 2.96 -6.03
C THR A 36 10.65 3.33 -4.69
N MET A 37 11.45 3.58 -3.64
CA MET A 37 10.90 4.08 -2.37
C MET A 37 10.19 5.44 -2.49
N LEU A 38 10.80 6.39 -3.20
CA LEU A 38 10.18 7.70 -3.46
C LEU A 38 8.88 7.56 -4.27
N MET A 39 8.88 6.69 -5.28
CA MET A 39 7.69 6.38 -6.09
C MET A 39 6.60 5.67 -5.31
N LEU A 40 6.91 4.91 -4.25
CA LEU A 40 5.92 4.26 -3.37
C LEU A 40 5.38 5.22 -2.29
N THR A 41 6.15 6.23 -1.91
CA THR A 41 5.72 7.24 -0.94
C THR A 41 4.59 8.10 -1.48
N LEU A 42 4.66 8.50 -2.76
CA LEU A 42 3.61 9.29 -3.42
C LEU A 42 2.22 8.61 -3.39
N PRO A 43 2.04 7.36 -3.86
CA PRO A 43 0.76 6.66 -3.81
C PRO A 43 0.33 6.32 -2.37
N PHE A 44 1.27 6.19 -1.42
CA PHE A 44 0.90 6.03 -0.01
C PHE A 44 0.22 7.27 0.55
N VAL A 45 0.80 8.45 0.31
CA VAL A 45 0.19 9.73 0.70
C VAL A 45 -1.14 9.94 -0.03
N ALA A 46 -1.19 9.63 -1.33
CA ALA A 46 -2.43 9.71 -2.10
C ALA A 46 -3.52 8.77 -1.57
N GLY A 47 -3.15 7.55 -1.14
CA GLY A 47 -4.09 6.59 -0.55
C GLY A 47 -4.67 7.07 0.78
N TRP A 48 -3.85 7.69 1.64
CA TRP A 48 -4.33 8.33 2.87
C TRP A 48 -5.22 9.54 2.62
N LEU A 49 -4.87 10.38 1.63
CA LEU A 49 -5.70 11.50 1.20
C LEU A 49 -7.06 11.03 0.66
N MET A 50 -7.08 9.94 -0.11
CA MET A 50 -8.31 9.33 -0.61
C MET A 50 -9.21 8.84 0.52
N ILE A 51 -8.64 8.26 1.59
CA ILE A 51 -9.40 7.88 2.79
C ILE A 51 -9.92 9.12 3.52
N PHE A 52 -9.11 10.17 3.63
CA PHE A 52 -9.49 11.41 4.31
C PHE A 52 -10.68 12.12 3.64
N TRP A 53 -10.73 12.09 2.30
CA TRP A 53 -11.84 12.65 1.51
C TRP A 53 -12.93 11.62 1.17
N ALA A 54 -12.88 10.41 1.71
CA ALA A 54 -13.84 9.39 1.38
C ALA A 54 -15.25 9.80 1.86
N GLN A 55 -16.16 9.99 0.91
CA GLN A 55 -17.59 10.24 1.17
C GLN A 55 -18.39 8.92 1.20
N ASP A 56 -17.87 7.88 0.54
CA ASP A 56 -18.53 6.59 0.36
C ASP A 56 -17.67 5.43 0.88
N VAL A 57 -18.32 4.41 1.43
CA VAL A 57 -17.68 3.15 1.91
C VAL A 57 -16.79 2.48 0.85
N PRO A 58 -17.20 2.35 -0.44
CA PRO A 58 -16.33 1.81 -1.48
C PRO A 58 -15.05 2.62 -1.72
N MET A 59 -15.07 3.93 -1.50
CA MET A 59 -13.88 4.77 -1.62
C MET A 59 -12.88 4.49 -0.50
N ILE A 60 -13.38 4.16 0.70
CA ILE A 60 -12.56 3.68 1.82
C ILE A 60 -11.91 2.32 1.47
N TYR A 61 -12.65 1.39 0.85
CA TYR A 61 -12.08 0.10 0.43
C TYR A 61 -10.92 0.28 -0.55
N LEU A 62 -11.08 1.13 -1.57
CA LEU A 62 -10.02 1.40 -2.55
C LEU A 62 -8.81 2.09 -1.90
N GLY A 63 -9.04 3.11 -1.05
CA GLY A 63 -7.97 3.77 -0.31
C GLY A 63 -7.21 2.80 0.60
N ARG A 64 -7.91 1.84 1.22
CA ARG A 64 -7.33 0.79 2.07
C ARG A 64 -6.53 -0.24 1.29
N LEU A 65 -6.97 -0.59 0.08
CA LEU A 65 -6.21 -1.46 -0.82
C LEU A 65 -4.89 -0.78 -1.24
N VAL A 66 -4.94 0.49 -1.62
CA VAL A 66 -3.75 1.26 -2.03
C VAL A 66 -2.78 1.46 -0.86
N THR A 67 -3.28 1.86 0.31
CA THR A 67 -2.45 2.02 1.52
C THR A 67 -1.89 0.69 2.03
N GLY A 68 -2.66 -0.40 1.96
CA GLY A 68 -2.19 -1.76 2.27
C GLY A 68 -1.10 -2.24 1.32
N PHE A 69 -1.26 -2.01 0.02
CA PHE A 69 -0.22 -2.27 -0.97
C PHE A 69 1.06 -1.49 -0.69
N CYS A 70 0.96 -0.18 -0.50
CA CYS A 70 2.13 0.65 -0.24
C CYS A 70 2.78 0.32 1.11
N GLY A 71 1.99 0.03 2.16
CA GLY A 71 2.50 -0.40 3.46
C GLY A 71 3.24 -1.74 3.41
N GLY A 72 2.73 -2.70 2.64
CA GLY A 72 3.44 -3.95 2.35
C GLY A 72 4.76 -3.72 1.62
N ALA A 73 4.76 -2.82 0.64
CA ALA A 73 5.94 -2.42 -0.11
C ALA A 73 7.02 -1.78 0.80
N PHE A 74 6.64 -0.89 1.71
CA PHE A 74 7.55 -0.26 2.67
C PHE A 74 8.22 -1.27 3.60
N THR A 75 7.46 -2.25 4.06
CA THR A 75 7.97 -3.31 4.95
C THR A 75 9.07 -4.13 4.27
N LEU A 76 8.96 -4.34 2.96
CA LEU A 76 9.98 -5.03 2.16
C LEU A 76 11.15 -4.12 1.80
N ALA A 77 10.88 -2.85 1.55
CA ALA A 77 11.91 -1.89 1.19
C ALA A 77 12.84 -1.57 2.36
N ALA A 78 12.36 -1.61 3.61
CA ALA A 78 13.14 -1.37 4.82
C ALA A 78 14.37 -2.28 4.95
N PRO A 79 14.27 -3.63 4.98
CA PRO A 79 15.44 -4.50 5.08
C PRO A 79 16.33 -4.42 3.84
N ILE A 80 15.79 -4.14 2.65
CA ILE A 80 16.58 -3.96 1.42
C ILE A 80 17.53 -2.76 1.53
N PHE A 81 17.09 -1.69 2.20
CA PHE A 81 17.92 -0.52 2.44
C PHE A 81 18.92 -0.72 3.58
N THR A 82 18.57 -1.46 4.63
CA THR A 82 19.47 -1.70 5.78
C THR A 82 20.54 -2.75 5.48
N ALA A 83 20.26 -3.70 4.58
CA ALA A 83 21.22 -4.71 4.13
C ALA A 83 22.23 -4.16 3.10
N GLU A 84 22.07 -2.91 2.69
CA GLU A 84 22.98 -2.17 1.82
C GLU A 84 23.86 -1.23 2.65
#